data_AF-A0A3Q8IJM0-F1
#
_entry.id   AF-A0A3Q8IJM0-F1
#
_cell.length_a   1.000
_cell.length_b   1.000
_cell.length_c   1.000
_cell.angle_alpha   90.00
_cell.angle_beta   90.00
_cell.angle_gamma   90.00
#
_symmetry.space_group_name_H-M   'P 1'
#
loop_
_entity.id
_entity.type
_entity.pdbx_description
1 polymer ?
#
loop_
_entity_poly.entity_id
_entity_poly.type
_entity_poly.pdbx_seq_one_letter_code
_entity_poly.pdbx_strand_id
1 'polypeptide(L)' 'MSSRQGGKQKPLKQPKKERCEMAEEDIAFKQMQREQKKAEKEAIAKMKK' A
#
# COMPACT_ATOMS: atom_id res chain seq x y z
N MET A 1 -0.69 20.45 33.66
CA MET A 1 -1.27 19.30 34.38
C MET A 1 -0.39 18.08 34.14
N SER A 2 -0.02 17.43 35.24
CA SER A 2 1.00 16.40 35.45
C SER A 2 1.10 15.31 34.37
N SER A 3 2.29 15.25 33.75
CA SER A 3 3.15 14.05 33.71
C SER A 3 2.51 12.72 34.15
N ARG A 4 1.84 12.02 33.21
CA ARG A 4 1.43 10.61 33.36
C ARG A 4 1.88 9.73 32.20
N GLN A 5 2.99 10.08 31.56
CA GLN A 5 3.58 9.31 30.45
C GLN A 5 4.69 8.35 30.91
N GLY A 6 4.75 8.02 32.22
CA GLY A 6 5.85 7.30 32.87
C GLY A 6 5.58 5.83 33.22
N GLY A 7 4.43 5.26 32.84
CA GLY A 7 4.22 3.82 32.92
C GLY A 7 4.33 3.24 31.52
N LYS A 8 5.05 2.11 31.34
CA LYS A 8 4.95 1.28 30.13
C LYS A 8 3.46 1.08 29.85
N GLN A 9 2.89 1.88 28.94
CA GLN A 9 1.54 1.65 28.47
C GLN A 9 1.56 0.20 28.01
N LYS A 10 0.65 -0.62 28.56
CA LYS A 10 0.47 -1.99 28.08
C LYS A 10 0.54 -1.92 26.57
N PRO A 11 1.35 -2.74 25.87
CA PRO A 11 1.43 -2.69 24.42
C PRO A 11 -0.01 -2.69 23.91
N LEU A 12 -0.44 -1.54 23.39
CA LEU A 12 -1.79 -1.42 22.85
C LEU A 12 -1.89 -2.54 21.86
N LYS A 13 -2.88 -3.41 22.04
CA LYS A 13 -3.04 -4.61 21.22
C LYS A 13 -2.94 -4.15 19.78
N GLN A 14 -1.83 -4.51 19.13
CA GLN A 14 -1.60 -4.06 17.77
C GLN A 14 -2.82 -4.50 16.96
N PRO A 15 -3.36 -3.62 16.10
CA PRO A 15 -4.49 -4.01 15.26
C PRO A 15 -4.06 -5.32 14.58
N LYS A 16 -4.85 -6.38 14.79
CA LYS A 16 -4.63 -7.63 14.05
C LYS A 16 -4.59 -7.21 12.59
N LYS A 17 -3.50 -7.55 11.89
CA LYS A 17 -3.40 -7.32 10.46
C LYS A 17 -4.58 -8.07 9.84
N GLU A 18 -5.66 -7.36 9.61
CA GLU A 18 -6.79 -7.89 8.86
C GLU A 18 -6.20 -8.23 7.51
N ARG A 19 -6.31 -9.51 7.15
CA ARG A 19 -5.96 -9.94 5.81
C ARG A 19 -6.93 -9.19 4.92
N CYS A 20 -6.42 -8.18 4.23
CA CYS A 20 -7.17 -7.48 3.20
C CYS A 20 -7.35 -8.50 2.08
N GLU A 21 -8.45 -9.24 2.14
CA GLU A 21 -8.91 -10.15 1.09
C GLU A 21 -9.34 -9.28 -0.09
N MET A 22 -8.34 -8.85 -0.84
CA MET A 22 -8.52 -8.24 -2.14
C MET A 22 -9.28 -9.23 -3.02
N ALA A 23 -10.45 -8.83 -3.54
CA ALA A 23 -11.21 -9.65 -4.47
C ALA A 23 -10.39 -9.91 -5.73
N GLU A 24 -10.66 -11.03 -6.41
CA GLU A 24 -9.95 -11.42 -7.64
C GLU A 24 -10.01 -10.32 -8.73
N GLU A 25 -11.14 -9.59 -8.78
CA GLU A 25 -11.34 -8.43 -9.65
C GLU A 25 -10.36 -7.29 -9.36
N ASP A 26 -10.08 -7.00 -8.09
CA ASP A 26 -9.14 -5.95 -7.70
C ASP A 26 -7.68 -6.32 -8.05
N ILE A 27 -7.36 -7.61 -7.99
CA ILE A 27 -6.03 -8.13 -8.38
C ILE A 27 -5.86 -7.97 -9.90
N ALA A 28 -6.87 -8.36 -10.69
CA ALA A 28 -6.87 -8.21 -12.13
C ALA A 28 -6.75 -6.74 -12.55
N PHE A 29 -7.49 -5.83 -11.91
CA PHE A 29 -7.40 -4.40 -12.18
C PHE A 29 -6.02 -3.82 -11.84
N LYS A 30 -5.42 -4.21 -10.71
CA LYS A 30 -4.06 -3.78 -10.34
C LYS A 30 -2.99 -4.30 -11.30
N GLN A 31 -3.15 -5.51 -11.85
CA GLN A 31 -2.25 -6.04 -12.87
C GLN A 31 -2.36 -5.24 -14.16
N MET A 32 -3.58 -5.02 -14.66
CA MET A 32 -3.84 -4.22 -15.86
C MET A 32 -3.27 -2.80 -15.73
N GLN A 33 -3.46 -2.14 -14.59
CA GLN A 33 -2.93 -0.79 -14.36
C GLN A 33 -1.40 -0.75 -14.34
N ARG A 34 -0.74 -1.80 -13.85
CA ARG A 34 0.73 -1.89 -13.86
C ARG A 34 1.27 -2.06 -15.28
N GLU A 35 0.59 -2.84 -16.11
CA GLU A 35 0.97 -3.06 -17.50
C GLU A 35 0.81 -1.78 -18.33
N GLN A 36 -0.33 -1.08 -18.19
CA GLN A 36 -0.56 0.21 -18.84
C GLN A 36 0.53 1.23 -18.48
N LYS A 37 0.84 1.37 -17.19
CA LYS A 37 1.90 2.27 -16.71
C LYS A 37 3.30 1.88 -17.23
N LYS A 38 3.57 0.59 -17.46
CA LYS A 38 4.84 0.16 -18.06
C LYS A 38 4.89 0.53 -19.53
N ALA A 39 3.84 0.23 -20.28
CA ALA A 39 3.75 0.57 -21.71
C ALA A 39 3.86 2.09 -21.95
N GLU A 40 3.19 2.91 -21.13
CA GLU A 40 3.31 4.37 -21.19
C GLU A 40 4.74 4.83 -20.92
N LYS A 41 5.39 4.30 -19.88
CA LYS A 41 6.77 4.66 -19.56
C LYS A 41 7.75 4.26 -20.66
N GLU A 42 7.55 3.11 -21.28
CA GLU A 42 8.37 2.66 -22.41
C GLU A 42 8.15 3.53 -23.65
N ALA A 43 6.90 3.90 -23.94
CA ALA A 43 6.58 4.82 -25.04
C ALA A 43 7.21 6.21 -24.80
N ILE A 44 7.09 6.74 -23.59
CA ILE A 44 7.72 8.01 -23.20
C ILE A 44 9.25 7.90 -23.26
N ALA A 45 9.84 6.82 -22.76
CA ALA A 45 11.28 6.60 -22.82
C ALA A 45 11.79 6.49 -24.27
N LYS A 46 10.99 5.88 -25.15
CA LYS A 46 11.29 5.78 -26.58
C LYS A 46 11.14 7.13 -27.30
N MET A 47 10.16 7.95 -26.93
CA MET A 47 9.99 9.30 -27.49
C MET A 47 11.01 10.31 -26.96
N LYS A 48 11.56 10.08 -25.75
CA LYS A 48 12.55 10.98 -25.13
C LYS A 48 13.99 10.71 -25.61
N LYS A 49 14.21 9.65 -26.39
CA LYS A 49 15.50 9.29 -26.96
C LYS A 49 15.59 9.74 -28.41
#